data_AF-R7V145-F1
#
_entry.id   AF-R7V145-F1
#
_cell.length_a   1.000
_cell.length_b   1.000
_cell.length_c   1.000
_cell.angle_alpha   90.00
_cell.angle_beta   90.00
_cell.angle_gamma   90.00
#
_symmetry.space_group_name_H-M   'P 1'
#
loop_
_entity.id
_entity.type
_entity.pdbx_description
1 polymer ?
#
loop_
_entity_poly.entity_id
_entity_poly.type
_entity_poly.pdbx_seq_one_letter_code
_entity_poly.pdbx_strand_id
1 'polypeptide(L)'
;MLRPMQTLAQLQQTNTALSSCGCSSAQKIVRKYKKAHKRRLQKKEYRNLQKIVPTVASKGKISKVTVIEEAIRYIDQLHNALAQRLQSSQDKVKSLKKQKRKRVKKSERPCARKAWSADEKAAVKRHFSKYYYINELPGKAAIEAAMQIEKALINRTWRNCLQLVFRPTSLHISSYYHP
;
A
#
# COMPACT_ATOMS: atom_id res chain seq x y z
N MET A 1 31.71 -28.04 47.13
CA MET A 1 31.61 -27.44 45.78
C MET A 1 32.41 -28.35 44.86
N LEU A 2 31.96 -28.91 43.73
CA LEU A 2 31.02 -28.49 42.69
C LEU A 2 30.06 -29.66 42.33
N ARG A 3 28.83 -29.35 41.87
CA ARG A 3 27.93 -30.36 41.28
C ARG A 3 28.33 -30.64 39.82
N PRO A 4 28.21 -31.88 39.32
CA PRO A 4 28.43 -32.19 37.90
C PRO A 4 27.38 -31.50 37.02
N MET A 5 27.84 -30.79 35.98
CA MET A 5 26.98 -30.23 34.94
C MET A 5 26.35 -31.37 34.13
N GLN A 6 25.04 -31.53 34.26
CA GLN A 6 24.27 -32.45 33.42
C GLN A 6 24.37 -32.01 31.96
N THR A 7 24.77 -32.93 31.08
CA THR A 7 24.90 -32.74 29.65
C THR A 7 23.52 -32.56 29.00
N LEU A 8 23.43 -31.63 28.04
CA LEU A 8 22.21 -31.29 27.27
C LEU A 8 21.53 -32.49 26.57
N ALA A 9 22.21 -33.64 26.47
CA ALA A 9 21.65 -34.88 25.95
C ALA A 9 20.61 -35.54 26.89
N GLN A 10 20.63 -35.25 28.20
CA GLN A 10 19.64 -35.79 29.15
C GLN A 10 18.32 -35.00 29.20
N LEU A 11 18.25 -33.82 28.59
CA LEU A 11 17.01 -33.04 28.48
C LEU A 11 16.08 -33.45 27.32
N GLN A 12 16.46 -34.48 26.55
CA GLN A 12 15.62 -35.04 25.48
C GLN A 12 14.87 -36.32 25.88
N GLN A 13 15.15 -36.91 27.05
CA GLN A 13 14.55 -38.18 27.46
C GLN A 13 13.31 -38.06 28.36
N THR A 14 12.87 -36.85 28.72
CA THR A 14 11.63 -36.64 29.50
C THR A 14 10.45 -36.13 28.67
N ASN A 15 10.60 -35.96 27.35
CA ASN A 15 9.52 -35.46 26.48
C ASN A 15 8.76 -36.56 25.70
N THR A 16 9.10 -37.84 25.88
CA THR A 16 8.49 -38.97 25.16
C THR A 16 7.52 -39.80 26.01
N ALA A 17 7.07 -39.31 27.17
CA ALA A 17 6.17 -40.03 28.08
C ALA A 17 4.79 -39.37 28.31
N LEU A 18 4.30 -38.53 27.39
CA LEU A 18 2.95 -37.92 27.50
C LEU A 18 2.02 -38.18 26.30
N SER A 19 2.43 -38.98 25.30
CA SER A 19 1.62 -39.21 24.09
C SER A 19 1.02 -40.62 24.00
N SER A 20 0.55 -41.16 25.13
CA SER A 20 -0.27 -42.37 25.15
C SER A 20 -1.10 -42.43 26.44
N CYS A 21 -1.94 -41.42 26.68
CA CYS A 21 -3.05 -41.58 27.60
C CYS A 21 -4.34 -41.62 26.78
N GLY A 22 -5.02 -42.78 26.80
CA GLY A 22 -6.31 -42.95 26.16
C GLY A 22 -7.25 -41.82 26.61
N CYS A 23 -7.81 -41.08 25.65
CA CYS A 23 -8.67 -39.96 25.96
C CYS A 23 -9.83 -40.42 26.87
N SER A 24 -9.86 -39.89 28.08
CA SER A 24 -10.92 -40.17 29.06
C SER A 24 -12.30 -39.94 28.44
N SER A 25 -13.32 -40.70 28.87
CA SER A 25 -14.70 -40.52 28.39
C SER A 25 -15.18 -39.07 28.49
N ALA A 26 -14.75 -38.32 29.52
CA ALA A 26 -15.00 -36.89 29.64
C ALA A 26 -14.38 -36.08 28.49
N GLN A 27 -13.13 -36.38 28.10
CA GLN A 27 -12.46 -35.74 26.96
C GLN A 27 -13.16 -36.07 25.63
N LYS A 28 -13.66 -37.30 25.45
CA LYS A 28 -14.44 -37.70 24.26
C LYS A 28 -15.74 -36.91 24.17
N ILE A 29 -16.44 -36.71 25.28
CA ILE A 29 -17.67 -35.92 25.36
C ILE A 29 -17.38 -34.46 24.96
N VAL A 30 -16.38 -33.82 25.56
CA VAL A 30 -15.99 -32.44 25.21
C VAL A 30 -15.63 -32.31 23.73
N ARG A 31 -14.87 -33.27 23.17
CA ARG A 31 -14.54 -33.31 21.73
C ARG A 31 -15.79 -33.41 20.86
N LYS A 32 -16.78 -34.23 21.24
CA LYS A 32 -18.06 -34.36 20.54
C LYS A 32 -18.84 -33.05 20.52
N TYR A 33 -18.95 -32.36 21.67
CA TYR A 33 -19.62 -31.05 21.75
C TYR A 33 -18.90 -29.99 20.92
N LYS A 34 -17.57 -29.88 21.01
CA LYS A 34 -16.77 -28.95 20.19
C LYS A 34 -16.97 -29.21 18.69
N LYS A 35 -16.94 -30.48 18.27
CA LYS A 35 -17.17 -30.87 16.87
C LYS A 35 -18.58 -30.55 16.40
N ALA A 36 -19.60 -30.82 17.22
CA ALA A 36 -20.99 -30.49 16.91
C ALA A 36 -21.21 -28.98 16.81
N HIS A 37 -20.63 -28.21 17.73
CA HIS A 37 -20.70 -26.74 17.73
C HIS A 37 -20.07 -26.16 16.46
N LYS A 38 -18.84 -26.59 16.10
CA LYS A 38 -18.18 -26.18 14.85
C LYS A 38 -19.05 -26.48 13.62
N ARG A 39 -19.67 -27.66 13.55
CA ARG A 39 -20.58 -28.04 12.45
C ARG A 39 -21.81 -27.12 12.38
N ARG A 40 -22.40 -26.75 13.52
CA ARG A 40 -23.54 -25.81 13.58
C ARG A 40 -23.15 -24.43 13.04
N LEU A 41 -22.00 -23.91 13.46
CA LEU A 41 -21.47 -22.64 12.94
C LEU A 41 -21.23 -22.71 11.44
N GLN A 42 -20.53 -23.74 10.95
CA GLN A 42 -20.28 -23.92 9.52
C GLN A 42 -21.58 -24.00 8.70
N LYS A 43 -22.62 -24.67 9.22
CA LYS A 43 -23.93 -24.73 8.56
C LYS A 43 -24.65 -23.38 8.58
N LYS A 44 -24.44 -22.55 9.60
CA LYS A 44 -24.97 -21.18 9.67
C LYS A 44 -24.28 -20.29 8.64
N GLU A 45 -22.96 -20.27 8.63
CA GLU A 45 -22.17 -19.46 7.69
C GLU A 45 -22.44 -19.85 6.24
N TYR A 46 -22.55 -21.15 5.96
CA TYR A 46 -22.88 -21.62 4.62
C TYR A 46 -24.27 -21.15 4.16
N ARG A 47 -25.27 -21.18 5.04
CA ARG A 47 -26.61 -20.63 4.74
C ARG A 47 -26.60 -19.12 4.59
N ASN A 48 -25.74 -18.43 5.33
CA ASN A 48 -25.57 -16.99 5.19
C ASN A 48 -24.98 -16.64 3.82
N LEU A 49 -23.91 -17.35 3.42
CA LEU A 49 -23.30 -17.20 2.10
C LEU A 49 -24.32 -17.45 0.97
N GLN A 50 -25.15 -18.49 1.08
CA GLN A 50 -26.21 -18.76 0.11
C GLN A 50 -27.21 -17.61 -0.04
N LYS A 51 -27.51 -16.88 1.04
CA LYS A 51 -28.47 -15.75 0.99
C LYS A 51 -27.91 -14.52 0.28
N ILE A 52 -26.60 -14.27 0.41
CA ILE A 52 -25.97 -13.04 -0.12
C ILE A 52 -25.55 -13.17 -1.58
N VAL A 53 -25.39 -14.40 -2.09
CA VAL A 53 -25.01 -14.65 -3.49
C VAL A 53 -26.29 -14.82 -4.33
N PRO A 54 -26.63 -13.86 -5.21
CA PRO A 54 -27.95 -13.79 -5.84
C PRO A 54 -28.31 -15.03 -6.67
N THR A 55 -27.34 -15.61 -7.39
CA THR A 55 -27.54 -16.75 -8.29
C THR A 55 -27.85 -18.06 -7.57
N VAL A 56 -27.47 -18.18 -6.29
CA VAL A 56 -27.72 -19.35 -5.46
C VAL A 56 -28.83 -19.11 -4.43
N ALA A 57 -29.14 -17.86 -4.09
CA ALA A 57 -30.19 -17.52 -3.13
C ALA A 57 -31.58 -18.01 -3.59
N SER A 58 -31.85 -18.01 -4.90
CA SER A 58 -33.11 -18.47 -5.49
C SER A 58 -33.19 -19.99 -5.67
N LYS A 59 -32.10 -20.73 -5.44
CA LYS A 59 -31.99 -22.16 -5.71
C LYS A 59 -32.06 -22.96 -4.39
N GLY A 60 -32.73 -24.11 -4.42
CA GLY A 60 -32.95 -24.94 -3.24
C GLY A 60 -31.71 -25.71 -2.77
N LYS A 61 -31.63 -27.01 -3.10
CA LYS A 61 -30.47 -27.84 -2.74
C LYS A 61 -29.32 -27.61 -3.70
N ILE A 62 -28.21 -27.07 -3.19
CA ILE A 62 -27.00 -26.79 -3.96
C ILE A 62 -25.78 -27.29 -3.19
N SER A 63 -24.81 -27.83 -3.93
CA SER A 63 -23.55 -28.31 -3.37
C SER A 63 -22.71 -27.18 -2.79
N LYS A 64 -21.85 -27.50 -1.81
CA LYS A 64 -20.95 -26.51 -1.20
C LYS A 64 -19.98 -25.89 -2.20
N VAL A 65 -19.49 -26.72 -3.12
CA VAL A 65 -18.54 -26.31 -4.15
C VAL A 65 -19.19 -25.27 -5.05
N THR A 66 -20.40 -25.55 -5.54
CA THR A 66 -21.14 -24.62 -6.40
C THR A 66 -21.43 -23.29 -5.71
N VAL A 67 -21.78 -23.27 -4.42
CA VAL A 67 -21.99 -22.01 -3.69
C VAL A 67 -20.70 -21.20 -3.60
N ILE A 68 -19.55 -21.84 -3.41
CA ILE A 68 -18.25 -21.16 -3.36
C ILE A 68 -17.89 -20.60 -4.74
N GLU A 69 -18.04 -21.39 -5.80
CA GLU A 69 -17.77 -20.95 -7.17
C GLU A 69 -18.63 -19.76 -7.57
N GLU A 70 -19.92 -19.80 -7.25
CA GLU A 70 -20.85 -18.69 -7.50
C GLU A 70 -20.51 -17.46 -6.66
N ALA A 71 -20.05 -17.64 -5.42
CA ALA A 71 -19.59 -16.54 -4.59
C ALA A 71 -18.37 -15.84 -5.20
N ILE A 72 -17.40 -16.60 -5.71
CA ILE A 72 -16.22 -16.05 -6.40
C ILE A 72 -16.67 -15.25 -7.63
N ARG A 73 -17.52 -15.84 -8.47
CA ARG A 73 -18.08 -15.15 -9.65
C ARG A 73 -18.78 -13.84 -9.27
N TYR A 74 -19.54 -13.84 -8.18
CA TYR A 74 -20.26 -12.64 -7.72
C TYR A 74 -19.31 -11.55 -7.21
N ILE A 75 -18.25 -11.93 -6.48
CA ILE A 75 -17.20 -10.99 -6.05
C ILE A 75 -16.56 -10.31 -7.27
N ASP A 76 -16.19 -11.09 -8.29
CA ASP A 76 -15.56 -10.56 -9.50
C ASP A 76 -16.48 -9.59 -10.25
N GLN A 77 -17.78 -9.92 -10.37
CA GLN A 77 -18.77 -9.03 -10.96
C GLN A 77 -18.88 -7.69 -10.22
N LEU A 78 -18.90 -7.73 -8.88
CA LEU A 78 -18.95 -6.53 -8.05
C LEU A 78 -17.67 -5.69 -8.20
N HIS A 79 -16.50 -6.32 -8.17
CA HIS A 79 -15.23 -5.62 -8.38
C HIS A 79 -15.18 -4.92 -9.74
N ASN A 80 -15.60 -5.61 -10.80
CA ASN A 80 -15.67 -5.03 -12.14
C ASN A 80 -16.66 -3.86 -12.22
N ALA A 81 -17.84 -4.00 -11.62
CA ALA A 81 -18.84 -2.94 -11.57
C ALA A 81 -18.33 -1.69 -10.82
N LEU A 82 -17.62 -1.88 -9.70
CA LEU A 82 -17.01 -0.80 -8.94
C LEU A 82 -15.88 -0.12 -9.74
N ALA A 83 -15.01 -0.89 -10.37
CA ALA A 83 -13.93 -0.38 -11.21
C ALA A 83 -14.47 0.47 -12.37
N GLN A 84 -15.52 0.02 -13.06
CA GLN A 84 -16.16 0.77 -14.14
C GLN A 84 -16.77 2.09 -13.66
N ARG A 85 -17.39 2.11 -12.46
CA ARG A 85 -17.96 3.33 -11.86
C ARG A 85 -16.89 4.35 -11.51
N LEU A 86 -15.75 3.90 -10.99
CA LEU A 86 -14.61 4.75 -10.69
C LEU A 86 -13.98 5.31 -11.98
N GLN A 87 -13.80 4.47 -12.99
CA GLN A 87 -13.23 4.86 -14.29
C GLN A 87 -14.12 5.89 -15.01
N SER A 88 -15.43 5.62 -15.12
CA SER A 88 -16.38 6.53 -15.76
C SER A 88 -16.47 7.89 -15.04
N SER A 89 -16.37 7.89 -13.71
CA SER A 89 -16.29 9.13 -12.92
C SER A 89 -15.01 9.91 -13.22
N GLN A 90 -13.86 9.24 -13.31
CA GLN A 90 -12.60 9.88 -13.69
C GLN A 90 -12.65 10.45 -15.11
N ASP A 91 -13.24 9.73 -16.06
CA ASP A 91 -13.29 10.15 -17.45
C ASP A 91 -14.26 11.33 -17.66
N LYS A 92 -15.37 11.37 -16.90
CA LYS A 92 -16.23 12.56 -16.82
C LYS A 92 -15.48 13.77 -16.27
N VAL A 93 -14.72 13.61 -15.19
CA VAL A 93 -13.90 14.69 -14.60
C VAL A 93 -12.81 15.17 -15.57
N LYS A 94 -12.15 14.26 -16.28
CA LYS A 94 -11.15 14.59 -17.32
C LYS A 94 -11.79 15.33 -18.49
N SER A 95 -12.97 14.89 -18.96
CA SER A 95 -13.70 15.54 -20.05
C SER A 95 -14.15 16.95 -19.69
N LEU A 96 -14.71 17.14 -18.49
CA LEU A 96 -15.09 18.46 -17.96
C LEU A 96 -13.87 19.38 -17.78
N LYS A 97 -12.73 18.85 -17.30
CA LYS A 97 -11.46 19.60 -17.23
C LYS A 97 -10.93 19.95 -18.63
N LYS A 98 -11.09 19.08 -19.63
CA LYS A 98 -10.70 19.33 -21.04
C LYS A 98 -11.58 20.40 -21.68
N GLN A 99 -12.89 20.39 -21.41
CA GLN A 99 -13.81 21.47 -21.84
C GLN A 99 -13.52 22.80 -21.12
N LYS A 100 -13.28 22.78 -19.80
CA LYS A 100 -12.86 23.98 -19.04
C LYS A 100 -11.53 24.54 -19.55
N ARG A 101 -10.57 23.67 -19.91
CA ARG A 101 -9.31 24.06 -20.56
C ARG A 101 -9.47 24.55 -22.00
N LYS A 102 -10.45 24.05 -22.76
CA LYS A 102 -10.77 24.57 -24.11
C LYS A 102 -11.45 25.94 -24.07
N ARG A 103 -12.27 26.23 -23.04
CA ARG A 103 -12.84 27.58 -22.80
C ARG A 103 -11.83 28.60 -22.30
N VAL A 104 -10.70 28.17 -21.73
CA VAL A 104 -9.55 29.02 -21.38
C VAL A 104 -8.46 28.88 -22.44
N LYS A 105 -8.81 29.18 -23.70
CA LYS A 105 -7.86 29.40 -24.80
C LYS A 105 -8.16 30.76 -25.46
N LYS A 106 -7.94 31.84 -24.70
CA LYS A 106 -7.54 33.16 -25.23
C LYS A 106 -6.95 34.00 -24.09
N SER A 107 -5.87 33.51 -23.50
CA SER A 107 -4.80 34.36 -23.01
C SER A 107 -3.55 33.50 -23.01
N GLU A 108 -2.50 33.99 -23.66
CA GLU A 108 -1.20 33.37 -23.73
C GLU A 108 -0.74 33.05 -22.30
N ARG A 109 -0.66 31.76 -21.97
CA ARG A 109 0.04 31.33 -20.76
C ARG A 109 1.52 31.36 -21.09
N PRO A 110 2.36 32.19 -20.44
CA PRO A 110 3.80 32.04 -20.58
C PRO A 110 4.21 30.79 -19.79
N CYS A 111 4.26 29.65 -20.47
CA CYS A 111 4.77 28.40 -19.94
C CYS A 111 5.50 27.62 -21.04
N ALA A 112 6.42 28.28 -21.73
CA ALA A 112 7.66 27.59 -22.04
C ALA A 112 8.33 27.37 -20.68
N ARG A 113 8.65 26.13 -20.30
CA ARG A 113 9.33 25.82 -19.04
C ARG A 113 10.62 26.64 -18.99
N LYS A 114 10.60 27.76 -18.26
CA LYS A 114 11.74 28.68 -18.22
C LYS A 114 12.93 27.89 -17.70
N ALA A 115 13.93 27.67 -18.54
CA ALA A 115 15.14 26.95 -18.19
C ALA A 115 15.74 27.56 -16.92
N TRP A 116 16.32 26.73 -16.07
CA TRP A 116 17.00 27.21 -14.86
C TRP A 116 18.25 27.99 -15.27
N SER A 117 18.31 29.28 -14.92
CA SER A 117 19.51 30.10 -15.10
C SER A 117 20.64 29.58 -14.20
N ALA A 118 21.88 29.87 -14.55
CA ALA A 118 23.05 29.54 -13.74
C ALA A 118 22.93 30.13 -12.31
N ASP A 119 22.45 31.37 -12.21
CA ASP A 119 22.25 32.06 -10.93
C ASP A 119 21.19 31.39 -10.06
N GLU A 120 20.08 30.96 -10.68
CA GLU A 120 19.00 30.25 -9.99
C GLU A 120 19.48 28.88 -9.47
N LYS A 121 20.26 28.14 -10.27
CA LYS A 121 20.87 26.86 -9.83
C LYS A 121 21.87 27.08 -8.70
N ALA A 122 22.68 28.14 -8.78
CA ALA A 122 23.65 28.48 -7.75
C ALA A 122 22.97 28.88 -6.43
N ALA A 123 21.87 29.63 -6.48
CA ALA A 123 21.07 29.98 -5.30
C ALA A 123 20.46 28.74 -4.64
N VAL A 124 19.86 27.85 -5.44
CA VAL A 124 19.33 26.57 -4.94
C VAL A 124 20.43 25.70 -4.34
N LYS A 125 21.60 25.61 -5.00
CA LYS A 125 22.75 24.88 -4.45
C LYS A 125 23.23 25.49 -3.14
N ARG A 126 23.36 26.82 -3.04
CA ARG A 126 23.78 27.51 -1.80
C ARG A 126 22.88 27.20 -0.61
N HIS A 127 21.56 27.27 -0.80
CA HIS A 127 20.60 27.12 0.30
C HIS A 127 20.26 25.66 0.62
N PHE A 128 20.21 24.80 -0.40
CA PHE A 128 19.73 23.43 -0.25
C PHE A 128 20.82 22.36 -0.37
N SER A 129 22.10 22.74 -0.57
CA SER A 129 23.26 21.83 -0.55
C SER A 129 23.23 20.88 0.66
N LYS A 130 22.91 21.41 1.85
CA LYS A 130 22.82 20.63 3.09
C LYS A 130 21.91 19.40 2.94
N TYR A 131 20.75 19.56 2.31
CA TYR A 131 19.73 18.51 2.16
C TYR A 131 20.16 17.36 1.23
N TYR A 132 21.11 17.58 0.34
CA TYR A 132 21.70 16.50 -0.47
C TYR A 132 22.53 15.53 0.38
N TYR A 133 23.18 16.00 1.44
CA TYR A 133 24.07 15.17 2.26
C TYR A 133 23.36 14.48 3.42
N ILE A 134 22.28 15.09 3.93
CA ILE A 134 21.54 14.54 5.08
C ILE A 134 20.36 13.65 4.67
N ASN A 135 20.09 13.46 3.37
CA ASN A 135 18.94 12.72 2.84
C ASN A 135 17.57 13.18 3.38
N GLU A 136 17.50 14.39 3.93
CA GLU A 136 16.27 14.99 4.41
C GLU A 136 15.69 15.94 3.36
N LEU A 137 14.37 16.14 3.41
CA LEU A 137 13.68 17.08 2.54
C LEU A 137 13.63 18.47 3.20
N PRO A 138 13.97 19.55 2.48
CA PRO A 138 13.67 20.88 2.97
C PRO A 138 12.16 21.05 3.13
N GLY A 139 11.72 21.32 4.35
CA GLY A 139 10.32 21.61 4.63
C GLY A 139 9.85 22.86 3.86
N LYS A 140 8.55 22.95 3.59
CA LYS A 140 7.94 24.06 2.84
C LYS A 140 8.35 25.44 3.37
N ALA A 141 8.35 25.62 4.69
CA ALA A 141 8.72 26.87 5.34
C ALA A 141 10.19 27.26 5.09
N ALA A 142 11.11 26.28 5.09
CA ALA A 142 12.52 26.51 4.80
C ALA A 142 12.73 26.93 3.33
N ILE A 143 11.97 26.34 2.41
CA ILE A 143 12.02 26.70 0.99
C ILE A 143 11.48 28.12 0.76
N GLU A 144 10.36 28.47 1.39
CA GLU A 144 9.77 29.79 1.28
C GLU A 144 10.67 30.87 1.91
N ALA A 145 11.33 30.60 3.04
CA ALA A 145 12.31 31.51 3.64
C ALA A 145 13.52 31.75 2.72
N ALA A 146 14.08 30.68 2.12
CA ALA A 146 15.18 30.79 1.16
C ALA A 146 14.79 31.60 -0.10
N MET A 147 13.54 31.50 -0.55
CA MET A 147 13.04 32.28 -1.68
C MET A 147 12.86 33.77 -1.39
N GLN A 148 12.66 34.16 -0.12
CA GLN A 148 12.63 35.57 0.30
C GLN A 148 14.04 36.17 0.39
N ILE A 149 15.03 35.34 0.75
CA ILE A 149 16.44 35.75 0.85
C ILE A 149 17.06 35.88 -0.54
N GLU A 150 16.84 34.90 -1.42
CA GLU A 150 17.44 34.86 -2.76
C GLU A 150 16.51 35.46 -3.82
N LYS A 151 16.77 36.73 -4.17
CA LYS A 151 15.99 37.47 -5.17
C LYS A 151 15.91 36.76 -6.54
N ALA A 152 16.90 35.94 -6.87
CA ALA A 152 16.92 35.12 -8.09
C ALA A 152 15.76 34.13 -8.18
N LEU A 153 15.18 33.71 -7.05
CA LEU A 153 14.11 32.71 -6.99
C LEU A 153 12.70 33.31 -6.83
N ILE A 154 12.56 34.64 -6.79
CA ILE A 154 11.27 35.35 -6.62
C ILE A 154 10.24 34.92 -7.67
N ASN A 155 10.68 34.68 -8.90
CA ASN A 155 9.81 34.28 -10.02
C ASN A 155 9.56 32.76 -10.09
N ARG A 156 10.08 31.99 -9.13
CA ARG A 156 9.87 30.54 -9.02
C ARG A 156 8.86 30.25 -7.92
N THR A 157 8.35 29.01 -7.89
CA THR A 157 7.51 28.53 -6.79
C THR A 157 8.29 27.52 -5.97
N TRP A 158 7.91 27.32 -4.71
CA TRP A 158 8.55 26.31 -3.85
C TRP A 158 8.53 24.90 -4.50
N ARG A 159 7.48 24.58 -5.28
CA ARG A 159 7.37 23.36 -6.08
C ARG A 159 8.40 23.28 -7.21
N ASN A 160 8.70 24.41 -7.87
CA ASN A 160 9.76 24.46 -8.89
C ASN A 160 11.12 24.17 -8.25
N CYS A 161 11.43 24.83 -7.12
CA CYS A 161 12.68 24.61 -6.38
C CYS A 161 12.81 23.16 -5.92
N LEU A 162 11.76 22.59 -5.32
CA LEU A 162 11.72 21.17 -4.95
C LEU A 162 11.92 20.26 -6.18
N GLN A 163 11.28 20.57 -7.30
CA GLN A 163 11.43 19.79 -8.53
C GLN A 163 12.85 19.87 -9.11
N LEU A 164 13.61 20.95 -8.89
CA LEU A 164 15.03 21.00 -9.30
C LEU A 164 15.92 20.20 -8.35
N VAL A 165 15.70 20.36 -7.04
CA VAL A 165 16.50 19.65 -6.02
C VAL A 165 16.32 18.13 -6.14
N PHE A 166 15.15 17.67 -6.59
CA PHE A 166 14.79 16.25 -6.59
C PHE A 166 14.41 15.68 -7.96
N ARG A 167 14.64 16.38 -9.08
CA ARG A 167 14.70 15.67 -10.37
C ARG A 167 16.01 14.89 -10.31
N PRO A 168 16.01 13.54 -10.36
CA PRO A 168 17.26 12.80 -10.45
C PRO A 168 17.89 13.16 -11.79
N THR A 169 18.75 14.16 -11.80
CA THR A 169 19.67 14.35 -12.91
C THR A 169 20.61 13.17 -12.83
N SER A 170 20.30 12.15 -13.64
CA SER A 170 21.34 11.43 -14.36
C SER A 170 22.42 12.44 -14.76
N LEU A 171 23.68 12.12 -14.41
CA LEU A 171 24.92 12.84 -14.73
C LEU A 171 25.38 13.90 -13.71
N HIS A 172 26.00 13.43 -12.63
CA HIS A 172 27.45 13.62 -12.42
C HIS A 172 27.98 12.57 -11.41
N ILE A 173 27.91 11.30 -11.79
CA ILE A 173 28.98 10.35 -11.46
C ILE A 173 29.80 10.23 -12.74
N SER A 174 30.66 11.21 -12.97
CA SER A 174 31.70 11.14 -14.00
C SER A 174 32.75 12.17 -13.60
N SER A 175 33.84 11.68 -13.00
CA SER A 175 35.17 12.33 -12.88
C SER A 175 35.99 11.84 -11.67
N TYR A 176 35.56 10.82 -10.91
CA TYR A 176 36.42 10.23 -9.88
C TYR A 176 36.37 8.70 -9.94
N TYR A 177 36.87 8.13 -11.03
CA TYR A 177 37.44 6.78 -11.07
C TYR A 177 38.14 6.61 -12.43
N HIS A 178 39.43 6.90 -12.45
CA HIS A 178 40.38 6.27 -13.37
C HIS A 178 41.67 5.97 -12.59
N PRO A 179 42.38 4.90 -12.97
CA PRO A 179 43.05 3.95 -12.08
C PRO A 179 44.19 4.52 -11.24
#